data_AF-A0A660L589-F1
#
_entry.id   AF-A0A660L589-F1
#
_cell.length_a   1.000
_cell.length_b   1.000
_cell.length_c   1.000
_cell.angle_alpha   90.00
_cell.angle_beta   90.00
_cell.angle_gamma   90.00
#
_symmetry.space_group_name_H-M   'P 1'
#
loop_
_entity.id
_entity.type
_entity.pdbx_description
1 polymer ?
#
loop_
_entity_poly.entity_id
_entity_poly.type
_entity_poly.pdbx_seq_one_letter_code
_entity_poly.pdbx_strand_id
1 'polypeptide(L)'
;MKLSRSVALGVLTALAVPAIAAAHPAVYTSQQYVLRPGDTCRITDAVANDACITDNQRTTYAVGNDGFAMAFTEGTIANPVGATSETNGAPAGRGMINYRFLPGTWRGTATPANRELWLAYGPAQTELQPHATCLEAAWDTPANILAWQEDPFYDYIPWQKTAVGIGDEPAKWIAVVKNVTGVDLTTLNTAAEFEAACEAPAVGGTYYAADASSKITSALEKQITDPLQSQITTLQTSLTTLQGQKAAVDAQLAAALAPKPRALALTLSAKKFDQGVAMVTGNPGTTVTVRARLSAATAKKLKIARTISSKKATINADGAALVNLGLTAKAAKAIDKHRPSLKVTIDAVGGGVTKTATGTLTR
;
A
#
# COMPACT_ATOMS: atom_id res chain seq x y z
N MET A 1 -10.93 -16.48 -31.52
CA MET A 1 -9.66 -15.84 -31.11
C MET A 1 -8.84 -16.86 -30.33
N LYS A 2 -7.50 -16.86 -30.44
CA LYS A 2 -6.61 -17.64 -29.56
C LYS A 2 -5.89 -16.64 -28.64
N LEU A 3 -6.03 -16.77 -27.32
CA LEU A 3 -5.13 -16.09 -26.39
C LEU A 3 -3.93 -17.01 -26.12
N SER A 4 -2.73 -16.45 -26.14
CA SER A 4 -1.47 -17.15 -25.90
C SER A 4 -1.20 -17.36 -24.41
N ARG A 5 -0.83 -18.59 -24.02
CA ARG A 5 -0.25 -18.88 -22.71
C ARG A 5 1.21 -18.44 -22.69
N SER A 6 1.54 -17.44 -21.87
CA SER A 6 2.89 -17.04 -21.44
C SER A 6 2.77 -16.29 -20.11
N VAL A 7 3.89 -16.14 -19.37
CA VAL A 7 4.00 -15.58 -18.00
C VAL A 7 3.47 -16.53 -16.91
N ALA A 8 4.24 -16.89 -15.88
CA ALA A 8 5.71 -16.90 -15.72
C ALA A 8 6.11 -17.98 -14.71
N LEU A 9 7.31 -18.55 -14.86
CA LEU A 9 7.92 -19.49 -13.91
C LEU A 9 9.02 -18.74 -13.16
N GLY A 10 9.05 -18.75 -11.81
CA GLY A 10 9.98 -17.86 -11.08
C GLY A 10 9.99 -17.91 -9.56
N VAL A 11 9.92 -19.08 -8.92
CA VAL A 11 10.19 -19.24 -7.48
C VAL A 11 10.98 -20.53 -7.23
N LEU A 12 12.32 -20.46 -7.19
CA LEU A 12 13.18 -21.59 -6.77
C LEU A 12 14.64 -21.19 -6.48
N THR A 13 14.89 -20.40 -5.43
CA THR A 13 16.25 -20.12 -4.91
C THR A 13 16.27 -19.77 -3.41
N ALA A 14 15.52 -20.51 -2.58
CA ALA A 14 15.71 -20.48 -1.13
C ALA A 14 16.95 -21.32 -0.76
N LEU A 15 18.14 -20.73 -0.88
CA LEU A 15 19.42 -21.37 -0.52
C LEU A 15 19.55 -21.54 0.99
N ALA A 16 20.22 -22.60 1.41
CA ALA A 16 20.42 -22.93 2.82
C ALA A 16 21.37 -21.93 3.50
N VAL A 17 21.07 -21.59 4.76
CA VAL A 17 21.97 -20.85 5.65
C VAL A 17 22.57 -21.83 6.66
N PRO A 18 23.91 -21.99 6.74
CA PRO A 18 24.53 -22.80 7.77
C PRO A 18 24.60 -22.02 9.08
N ALA A 19 23.90 -22.50 10.11
CA ALA A 19 24.18 -22.08 11.47
C ALA A 19 25.41 -22.85 11.99
N ILE A 20 26.59 -22.19 12.06
CA ILE A 20 27.32 -21.85 13.30
C ILE A 20 28.40 -20.79 12.97
N ALA A 21 28.38 -19.65 13.67
CA ALA A 21 29.58 -18.85 13.98
C ALA A 21 29.25 -17.87 15.10
N ALA A 22 30.07 -17.82 16.15
CA ALA A 22 29.94 -16.85 17.24
C ALA A 22 31.02 -15.76 17.13
N ALA A 23 30.83 -14.66 17.87
CA ALA A 23 31.69 -13.47 17.97
C ALA A 23 31.78 -12.58 16.70
N HIS A 24 30.98 -11.51 16.70
CA HIS A 24 31.40 -10.20 16.19
C HIS A 24 30.66 -9.09 16.95
N PRO A 25 31.34 -8.03 17.43
CA PRO A 25 30.70 -6.84 17.97
C PRO A 25 30.27 -5.92 16.81
N ALA A 26 28.97 -5.68 16.63
CA ALA A 26 28.42 -5.01 15.43
C ALA A 26 27.24 -4.08 15.74
N VAL A 27 27.27 -2.84 15.21
CA VAL A 27 26.18 -1.85 15.24
C VAL A 27 26.24 -0.93 14.00
N TYR A 28 25.20 -0.98 13.17
CA TYR A 28 25.01 -0.12 11.97
C TYR A 28 23.51 0.05 11.72
N THR A 29 23.03 1.21 11.29
CA THR A 29 22.76 1.51 9.87
C THR A 29 22.39 2.99 9.67
N SER A 30 22.44 3.48 8.42
CA SER A 30 22.32 4.90 8.09
C SER A 30 21.72 5.23 6.70
N GLN A 31 21.19 6.45 6.52
CA GLN A 31 20.88 7.21 5.29
C GLN A 31 20.98 8.74 5.55
N GLN A 32 21.13 9.56 4.50
CA GLN A 32 20.97 11.03 4.47
C GLN A 32 20.66 11.46 3.01
N TYR A 33 20.06 12.63 2.78
CA TYR A 33 19.87 13.20 1.43
C TYR A 33 20.33 14.67 1.36
N VAL A 34 20.55 15.17 0.14
CA VAL A 34 21.24 16.44 -0.15
C VAL A 34 20.53 17.20 -1.30
N LEU A 35 20.51 18.54 -1.25
CA LEU A 35 20.05 19.43 -2.33
C LEU A 35 20.97 19.39 -3.56
N ARG A 36 20.47 19.75 -4.76
CA ARG A 36 21.31 19.78 -5.96
C ARG A 36 22.03 21.12 -6.11
N PRO A 37 23.26 21.15 -6.65
CA PRO A 37 23.92 22.39 -7.03
C PRO A 37 23.09 23.16 -8.08
N GLY A 38 22.43 24.23 -7.64
CA GLY A 38 21.55 25.06 -8.47
C GLY A 38 20.20 25.40 -7.83
N ASP A 39 19.75 24.67 -6.80
CA ASP A 39 18.45 24.88 -6.17
C ASP A 39 18.44 26.17 -5.31
N THR A 40 17.80 27.25 -5.79
CA THR A 40 17.86 28.59 -5.16
C THR A 40 16.90 28.80 -3.99
N CYS A 41 16.94 27.93 -2.97
CA CYS A 41 16.27 28.18 -1.70
C CYS A 41 17.06 29.23 -0.87
N ARG A 42 16.59 30.48 -0.84
CA ARG A 42 17.21 31.54 -0.01
C ARG A 42 16.69 31.52 1.41
N ILE A 43 17.56 31.18 2.36
CA ILE A 43 17.32 31.32 3.80
C ILE A 43 17.67 32.77 4.19
N THR A 44 16.72 33.70 4.03
CA THR A 44 16.94 35.13 4.38
C THR A 44 15.83 35.79 5.19
N ASP A 45 14.64 35.20 5.29
CA ASP A 45 13.49 35.83 5.96
C ASP A 45 13.00 34.99 7.15
N ALA A 46 12.66 35.66 8.25
CA ALA A 46 12.38 35.06 9.56
C ALA A 46 11.02 34.33 9.68
N VAL A 47 10.41 33.97 8.55
CA VAL A 47 9.16 33.19 8.49
C VAL A 47 9.38 32.04 7.51
N ALA A 48 9.80 30.89 8.04
CA ALA A 48 10.04 29.70 7.24
C ALA A 48 8.72 29.15 6.68
N ASN A 49 8.55 29.21 5.36
CA ASN A 49 7.48 28.47 4.68
C ASN A 49 7.92 27.00 4.50
N ASP A 50 7.13 26.05 4.98
CA ASP A 50 7.39 24.60 4.88
C ASP A 50 7.47 24.05 3.44
N ALA A 51 7.16 24.89 2.43
CA ALA A 51 7.10 24.53 1.02
C ALA A 51 8.43 24.08 0.38
N CYS A 52 9.57 24.29 1.04
CA CYS A 52 10.89 23.93 0.51
C CYS A 52 11.28 22.45 0.70
N ILE A 53 10.49 21.64 1.43
CA ILE A 53 10.80 20.23 1.73
C ILE A 53 9.92 19.30 0.88
N THR A 54 10.26 19.11 -0.39
CA THR A 54 9.47 18.29 -1.34
C THR A 54 9.73 16.79 -1.20
N ASP A 55 9.18 16.19 -0.14
CA ASP A 55 8.66 14.80 -0.03
C ASP A 55 9.55 13.63 -0.53
N ASN A 56 10.87 13.78 -0.60
CA ASN A 56 11.75 12.73 -1.16
C ASN A 56 13.16 12.70 -0.57
N GLN A 57 13.35 13.14 0.68
CA GLN A 57 14.63 13.18 1.39
C GLN A 57 14.46 12.66 2.84
N ARG A 58 15.30 11.68 3.27
CA ARG A 58 15.20 10.94 4.55
C ARG A 58 16.56 10.55 5.15
N THR A 59 16.68 10.55 6.48
CA THR A 59 17.99 10.50 7.14
C THR A 59 17.97 9.54 8.33
N THR A 60 18.59 8.35 8.28
CA THR A 60 18.75 7.39 9.41
C THR A 60 20.19 7.45 9.90
N TYR A 61 20.52 7.46 11.20
CA TYR A 61 21.83 7.02 11.73
C TYR A 61 21.68 6.39 13.27
N ALA A 62 22.24 6.37 14.59
CA ALA A 62 23.20 6.83 15.80
C ALA A 62 24.80 7.45 16.00
N VAL A 63 26.15 7.26 15.54
CA VAL A 63 27.25 6.63 14.56
C VAL A 63 28.51 5.64 14.93
N GLY A 64 28.46 4.30 15.17
CA GLY A 64 29.57 3.30 15.51
C GLY A 64 29.53 2.46 16.85
N ASN A 65 30.48 1.52 17.13
CA ASN A 65 30.60 0.64 18.35
C ASN A 65 31.78 1.00 19.30
N ASP A 66 32.38 2.15 19.01
CA ASP A 66 33.71 2.65 19.34
C ASP A 66 33.87 3.94 18.53
N GLY A 67 33.44 3.87 17.27
CA GLY A 67 32.72 4.95 16.62
C GLY A 67 31.46 5.35 17.40
N PHE A 68 30.95 6.52 17.11
CA PHE A 68 30.01 7.27 17.92
C PHE A 68 28.49 6.87 17.72
N ALA A 69 28.01 5.58 17.83
CA ALA A 69 26.63 4.91 17.74
C ALA A 69 26.01 4.19 16.44
N MET A 70 25.09 4.81 15.69
CA MET A 70 24.72 4.86 14.21
C MET A 70 24.63 6.26 13.29
N ALA A 71 24.29 7.66 13.38
CA ALA A 71 23.40 8.90 13.98
C ALA A 71 21.83 9.28 13.63
N PHE A 72 20.76 8.82 14.35
CA PHE A 72 19.26 9.12 14.34
C PHE A 72 18.35 9.11 13.05
N THR A 73 17.03 8.72 13.11
CA THR A 73 16.10 8.60 11.92
C THR A 73 14.96 9.63 11.70
N GLU A 74 14.96 10.24 10.52
CA GLU A 74 13.92 11.05 9.88
C GLU A 74 13.11 10.27 8.82
N GLY A 75 11.78 10.37 8.92
CA GLY A 75 10.85 9.99 7.85
C GLY A 75 9.52 10.72 8.04
N THR A 76 8.85 11.07 6.94
CA THR A 76 7.55 11.76 6.95
C THR A 76 6.48 10.92 7.67
N ILE A 77 6.23 11.27 8.93
CA ILE A 77 5.21 10.71 9.81
C ILE A 77 4.68 11.86 10.65
N ALA A 78 3.39 12.17 10.50
CA ALA A 78 2.71 13.14 11.35
C ALA A 78 2.74 12.64 12.81
N ASN A 79 2.91 13.57 13.75
CA ASN A 79 3.15 13.25 15.16
C ASN A 79 1.95 12.51 15.80
N PRO A 80 2.20 11.77 16.88
CA PRO A 80 1.59 12.22 18.12
C PRO A 80 2.64 12.56 19.20
N VAL A 81 2.48 13.76 19.77
CA VAL A 81 3.09 14.13 21.05
C VAL A 81 2.57 13.17 22.13
N GLY A 82 3.42 12.78 23.09
CA GLY A 82 2.99 11.98 24.24
C GLY A 82 3.28 10.48 24.16
N ALA A 83 4.26 10.05 23.36
CA ALA A 83 4.89 8.75 23.56
C ALA A 83 5.75 8.78 24.84
N THR A 84 5.11 8.64 26.00
CA THR A 84 5.79 8.60 27.31
C THR A 84 6.78 7.45 27.35
N SER A 85 8.06 7.78 27.47
CA SER A 85 9.15 6.83 27.64
C SER A 85 9.01 6.13 28.99
N GLU A 86 9.55 4.93 29.14
CA GLU A 86 9.70 4.31 30.47
C GLU A 86 10.85 4.99 31.22
N THR A 87 10.64 6.20 31.76
CA THR A 87 11.70 7.02 32.36
C THR A 87 12.33 6.36 33.60
N ASN A 88 13.51 6.84 34.00
CA ASN A 88 14.13 6.55 35.29
C ASN A 88 13.50 7.34 36.47
N GLY A 89 12.41 8.07 36.23
CA GLY A 89 11.80 9.00 37.18
C GLY A 89 12.21 10.46 36.99
N ALA A 90 13.13 10.77 36.07
CA ALA A 90 13.54 12.14 35.77
C ALA A 90 12.38 13.03 35.27
N PRO A 91 12.46 14.37 35.46
CA PRO A 91 11.46 15.30 34.97
C PRO A 91 11.37 15.28 33.43
N ALA A 92 10.16 15.46 32.90
CA ALA A 92 9.94 15.52 31.46
C ALA A 92 10.75 16.65 30.80
N GLY A 93 11.46 16.34 29.72
CA GLY A 93 12.33 17.28 29.02
C GLY A 93 13.69 17.51 29.69
N ARG A 94 14.28 16.45 30.25
CA ARG A 94 15.66 16.36 30.73
C ARG A 94 16.29 15.03 30.30
N GLY A 95 16.94 14.97 29.14
CA GLY A 95 17.52 13.76 28.58
C GLY A 95 18.42 13.97 27.36
N MET A 96 18.35 13.04 26.41
CA MET A 96 19.01 13.15 25.10
C MET A 96 18.24 14.11 24.18
N ILE A 97 18.96 14.85 23.34
CA ILE A 97 18.38 15.76 22.34
C ILE A 97 17.96 14.99 21.08
N ASN A 98 16.69 15.10 20.71
CA ASN A 98 16.13 14.51 19.50
C ASN A 98 16.07 15.53 18.36
N TYR A 99 17.14 15.54 17.55
CA TYR A 99 17.35 16.45 16.42
C TYR A 99 16.20 16.44 15.39
N ARG A 100 15.37 15.39 15.32
CA ARG A 100 14.17 15.33 14.45
C ARG A 100 13.11 16.39 14.81
N PHE A 101 13.06 16.86 16.05
CA PHE A 101 12.10 17.89 16.47
C PHE A 101 12.64 19.31 16.35
N LEU A 102 13.96 19.52 16.41
CA LEU A 102 14.57 20.82 16.13
C LEU A 102 14.09 21.37 14.77
N PRO A 103 13.82 22.67 14.61
CA PRO A 103 13.53 23.28 13.30
C PRO A 103 14.57 22.90 12.24
N GLY A 104 14.15 22.68 10.98
CA GLY A 104 15.07 22.25 9.91
C GLY A 104 16.24 23.20 9.66
N THR A 105 16.02 24.51 9.86
CA THR A 105 17.06 25.56 9.83
C THR A 105 18.07 25.47 10.96
N TRP A 106 17.79 24.70 12.02
CA TRP A 106 18.65 24.52 13.17
C TRP A 106 19.49 23.22 13.09
N ARG A 107 19.07 22.21 12.31
CA ARG A 107 19.76 20.90 12.15
C ARG A 107 21.08 20.94 11.34
N GLY A 108 21.65 22.12 11.15
CA GLY A 108 22.99 22.27 10.58
C GLY A 108 24.07 21.97 11.62
N THR A 109 25.33 22.30 11.31
CA THR A 109 26.43 22.27 12.28
C THR A 109 26.07 23.06 13.54
N ALA A 110 26.35 22.51 14.72
CA ALA A 110 26.16 23.18 16.01
C ALA A 110 26.99 24.47 16.10
N THR A 111 26.40 25.62 15.75
CA THR A 111 26.99 26.94 15.96
C THR A 111 26.77 27.39 17.41
N PRO A 112 27.64 28.22 18.00
CA PRO A 112 27.44 28.75 19.36
C PRO A 112 26.04 29.36 19.59
N ALA A 113 25.50 30.07 18.61
CA ALA A 113 24.16 30.67 18.68
C ALA A 113 23.00 29.65 18.60
N ASN A 114 23.21 28.48 17.98
CA ASN A 114 22.18 27.44 17.88
C ASN A 114 22.22 26.45 19.05
N ARG A 115 23.41 26.18 19.62
CA ARG A 115 23.61 25.20 20.71
C ARG A 115 22.70 25.49 21.92
N GLU A 116 22.64 26.74 22.37
CA GLU A 116 21.75 27.16 23.46
C GLU A 116 20.26 27.05 23.08
N LEU A 117 19.90 27.33 21.82
CA LEU A 117 18.54 27.18 21.33
C LEU A 117 18.10 25.70 21.31
N TRP A 118 19.00 24.77 21.00
CA TRP A 118 18.70 23.34 21.06
C TRP A 118 18.44 22.89 22.50
N LEU A 119 19.29 23.31 23.44
CA LEU A 119 19.12 23.05 24.88
C LEU A 119 17.80 23.63 25.43
N ALA A 120 17.37 24.79 24.92
CA ALA A 120 16.09 25.41 25.30
C ALA A 120 14.86 24.82 24.56
N TYR A 121 15.03 24.01 23.52
CA TYR A 121 13.93 23.56 22.67
C TYR A 121 13.24 22.31 23.23
N GLY A 122 12.37 22.52 24.21
CA GLY A 122 11.60 21.47 24.90
C GLY A 122 11.03 20.33 24.01
N PRO A 123 10.48 20.58 22.80
CA PRO A 123 9.99 19.49 21.94
C PRO A 123 11.06 18.54 21.39
N ALA A 124 12.34 18.90 21.44
CA ALA A 124 13.45 17.98 21.14
C ALA A 124 13.97 17.25 22.37
N GLN A 125 13.67 17.69 23.59
CA GLN A 125 14.15 17.00 24.79
C GLN A 125 13.39 15.70 25.00
N THR A 126 14.16 14.62 25.16
CA THR A 126 13.63 13.31 25.55
C THR A 126 13.70 13.13 27.06
N GLU A 127 13.19 11.99 27.52
CA GLU A 127 13.27 11.57 28.92
C GLU A 127 14.29 10.43 29.11
N LEU A 128 15.12 10.17 28.07
CA LEU A 128 16.10 9.09 28.05
C LEU A 128 17.41 9.57 28.67
N GLN A 129 17.83 8.89 29.74
CA GLN A 129 19.07 9.20 30.46
C GLN A 129 19.98 7.96 30.49
N PRO A 130 20.83 7.73 29.47
CA PRO A 130 21.80 6.63 29.50
C PRO A 130 22.86 6.81 30.60
N HIS A 131 23.08 8.04 31.07
CA HIS A 131 23.90 8.35 32.25
C HIS A 131 23.01 8.44 33.50
N ALA A 132 23.58 8.18 34.67
CA ALA A 132 23.04 8.73 35.91
C ALA A 132 23.18 10.26 35.89
N THR A 133 22.20 10.97 36.45
CA THR A 133 22.16 12.43 36.52
C THR A 133 21.94 12.89 37.97
N CYS A 134 22.30 14.15 38.24
CA CYS A 134 21.99 14.83 39.48
C CYS A 134 21.42 16.19 39.09
N LEU A 135 20.10 16.35 39.13
CA LEU A 135 19.46 17.51 38.52
C LEU A 135 19.22 18.63 39.55
N GLU A 136 19.67 19.83 39.22
CA GLU A 136 19.46 21.06 40.02
C GLU A 136 19.59 22.31 39.11
N ALA A 137 18.78 23.33 39.38
CA ALA A 137 18.60 24.48 38.50
C ALA A 137 19.78 25.47 38.46
N ALA A 138 20.62 25.53 39.49
CA ALA A 138 21.76 26.45 39.53
C ALA A 138 22.98 25.95 38.73
N TRP A 139 23.06 24.66 38.39
CA TRP A 139 24.20 24.12 37.65
C TRP A 139 23.91 23.32 36.37
N ASP A 140 22.69 22.83 36.13
CA ASP A 140 22.23 22.40 34.79
C ASP A 140 21.93 23.60 33.85
N THR A 141 22.91 24.51 33.74
CA THR A 141 22.84 25.71 32.89
C THR A 141 23.42 25.42 31.51
N PRO A 142 22.91 26.06 30.42
CA PRO A 142 23.49 25.88 29.09
C PRO A 142 24.99 26.14 29.01
N ALA A 143 25.51 27.09 29.79
CA ALA A 143 26.95 27.36 29.87
C ALA A 143 27.76 26.17 30.42
N ASN A 144 27.29 25.51 31.48
CA ASN A 144 27.97 24.35 32.07
C ASN A 144 27.80 23.09 31.20
N ILE A 145 26.64 22.92 30.58
CA ILE A 145 26.37 21.82 29.65
C ILE A 145 27.28 21.93 28.41
N LEU A 146 27.39 23.12 27.82
CA LEU A 146 28.26 23.38 26.67
C LEU A 146 29.76 23.46 27.01
N ALA A 147 30.12 23.53 28.30
CA ALA A 147 31.51 23.46 28.74
C ALA A 147 32.10 22.04 28.67
N TRP A 148 31.27 20.99 28.62
CA TRP A 148 31.73 19.59 28.51
C TRP A 148 31.46 18.95 27.14
N GLN A 149 30.40 19.37 26.43
CA GLN A 149 30.05 18.91 25.08
C GLN A 149 29.85 20.09 24.13
N GLU A 150 30.60 20.11 23.03
CA GLU A 150 30.49 21.18 22.04
C GLU A 150 29.23 21.09 21.18
N ASP A 151 28.96 19.92 20.61
CA ASP A 151 27.70 19.61 19.92
C ASP A 151 26.80 18.93 20.97
N PRO A 152 25.77 19.61 21.52
CA PRO A 152 25.06 19.10 22.68
C PRO A 152 24.15 17.95 22.27
N PHE A 153 24.51 16.74 22.70
CA PHE A 153 23.73 15.52 22.51
C PHE A 153 22.82 15.23 23.71
N TYR A 154 23.15 15.80 24.87
CA TYR A 154 22.40 15.73 26.12
C TYR A 154 22.03 17.14 26.63
N ASP A 155 20.95 17.28 27.39
CA ASP A 155 20.54 18.56 28.02
C ASP A 155 20.93 18.71 29.50
N TYR A 156 21.84 17.83 29.96
CA TYR A 156 22.27 17.66 31.35
C TYR A 156 23.79 17.46 31.44
N ILE A 157 24.31 17.33 32.67
CA ILE A 157 25.70 16.96 32.95
C ILE A 157 25.75 15.57 33.63
N PRO A 158 26.48 14.57 33.09
CA PRO A 158 26.52 13.24 33.68
C PRO A 158 27.06 13.21 35.13
N TRP A 159 26.35 12.50 36.01
CA TRP A 159 26.71 12.30 37.42
C TRP A 159 27.25 10.89 37.68
N GLN A 160 28.24 10.50 36.88
CA GLN A 160 28.93 9.21 36.99
C GLN A 160 30.38 9.34 36.51
N LYS A 161 31.25 8.38 36.84
CA LYS A 161 32.68 8.43 36.45
C LYS A 161 33.04 7.63 35.19
N THR A 162 32.11 6.85 34.67
CA THR A 162 32.30 5.97 33.51
C THR A 162 31.53 6.48 32.30
N ALA A 163 32.07 6.28 31.11
CA ALA A 163 31.30 6.33 29.87
C ALA A 163 30.22 5.23 29.86
N VAL A 164 29.10 5.51 29.20
CA VAL A 164 28.06 4.56 28.79
C VAL A 164 28.01 4.39 27.26
N GLY A 165 28.68 5.28 26.52
CA GLY A 165 29.02 5.08 25.11
C GLY A 165 29.68 6.29 24.45
N ILE A 166 28.87 7.23 23.95
CA ILE A 166 29.11 7.87 22.65
C ILE A 166 29.56 9.31 22.77
N GLY A 167 30.81 9.58 22.40
CA GLY A 167 31.44 10.88 22.64
C GLY A 167 31.69 11.17 24.12
N ASP A 168 31.36 10.22 24.99
CA ASP A 168 31.55 10.27 26.42
C ASP A 168 33.04 10.37 26.75
N GLU A 169 33.46 11.56 27.17
CA GLU A 169 34.81 11.79 27.69
C GLU A 169 34.69 12.18 29.16
N PRO A 170 34.75 11.21 30.11
CA PRO A 170 34.52 11.49 31.53
C PRO A 170 35.41 12.60 32.08
N ALA A 171 36.63 12.75 31.57
CA ALA A 171 37.53 13.84 31.94
C ALA A 171 36.94 15.25 31.74
N LYS A 172 36.05 15.44 30.74
CA LYS A 172 35.39 16.73 30.47
C LYS A 172 34.28 17.02 31.48
N TRP A 173 33.27 16.16 31.60
CA TRP A 173 32.15 16.45 32.51
C TRP A 173 32.56 16.35 33.98
N ILE A 174 33.48 15.45 34.37
CA ILE A 174 33.99 15.38 35.75
C ILE A 174 34.74 16.68 36.11
N ALA A 175 35.48 17.28 35.17
CA ALA A 175 36.11 18.57 35.40
C ALA A 175 35.07 19.70 35.59
N VAL A 176 33.99 19.72 34.80
CA VAL A 176 32.89 20.69 34.98
C VAL A 176 32.17 20.46 36.31
N VAL A 177 31.77 19.23 36.63
CA VAL A 177 31.14 18.86 37.91
C VAL A 177 32.00 19.31 39.09
N LYS A 178 33.30 18.98 39.07
CA LYS A 178 34.22 19.37 40.14
C LYS A 178 34.43 20.88 40.25
N ASN A 179 34.42 21.59 39.12
CA ASN A 179 34.53 23.05 39.08
C ASN A 179 33.28 23.75 39.63
N VAL A 180 32.08 23.22 39.36
CA VAL A 180 30.81 23.88 39.72
C VAL A 180 30.27 23.44 41.09
N THR A 181 30.44 22.16 41.45
CA THR A 181 29.89 21.57 42.70
C THR A 181 30.95 21.27 43.76
N GLY A 182 32.24 21.27 43.40
CA GLY A 182 33.33 20.81 44.26
C GLY A 182 33.48 19.27 44.36
N VAL A 183 32.52 18.48 43.87
CA VAL A 183 32.54 17.01 43.96
C VAL A 183 33.50 16.41 42.94
N ASP A 184 34.42 15.56 43.40
CA ASP A 184 35.30 14.78 42.53
C ASP A 184 34.73 13.38 42.27
N LEU A 185 33.98 13.24 41.18
CA LEU A 185 33.34 11.99 40.78
C LEU A 185 34.31 10.82 40.60
N THR A 186 35.63 11.06 40.40
CA THR A 186 36.60 9.94 40.27
C THR A 186 36.71 9.11 41.55
N THR A 187 36.44 9.73 42.70
CA THR A 187 36.57 9.14 44.05
C THR A 187 35.41 8.18 44.40
N LEU A 188 34.24 8.37 43.80
CA LEU A 188 33.00 7.63 44.07
C LEU A 188 32.96 6.32 43.26
N ASN A 189 32.39 5.22 43.76
CA ASN A 189 32.51 3.88 43.14
C ASN A 189 31.18 3.15 42.93
N THR A 190 30.16 3.51 43.69
CA THR A 190 28.87 2.82 43.78
C THR A 190 27.71 3.82 43.60
N ALA A 191 26.55 3.35 43.16
CA ALA A 191 25.38 4.20 42.96
C ALA A 191 25.01 5.00 44.22
N ALA A 192 25.10 4.39 45.41
CA ALA A 192 24.83 5.03 46.69
C ALA A 192 25.85 6.14 47.05
N GLU A 193 27.10 6.06 46.58
CA GLU A 193 28.08 7.15 46.74
C GLU A 193 27.79 8.31 45.77
N PHE A 194 27.32 8.02 44.55
CA PHE A 194 26.88 9.06 43.60
C PHE A 194 25.59 9.76 44.09
N GLU A 195 24.61 8.99 44.55
CA GLU A 195 23.36 9.44 45.18
C GLU A 195 23.64 10.33 46.39
N ALA A 196 24.39 9.83 47.39
CA ALA A 196 24.73 10.60 48.58
C ALA A 196 25.59 11.86 48.30
N ALA A 197 26.40 11.86 47.23
CA ALA A 197 27.13 13.06 46.80
C ALA A 197 26.23 14.09 46.09
N CYS A 198 25.19 13.64 45.39
CA CYS A 198 24.21 14.50 44.73
C CYS A 198 23.28 15.20 45.73
N GLU A 199 22.76 14.43 46.69
CA GLU A 199 21.81 14.90 47.70
C GLU A 199 22.49 15.61 48.88
N ALA A 200 23.82 15.62 48.92
CA ALA A 200 24.59 16.34 49.94
C ALA A 200 24.23 17.84 49.95
N PRO A 201 24.10 18.51 51.12
CA PRO A 201 23.69 19.92 51.19
C PRO A 201 24.59 20.96 50.49
N ALA A 202 25.76 20.55 49.98
CA ALA A 202 26.64 21.39 49.16
C ALA A 202 26.29 21.35 47.65
N VAL A 203 25.51 20.36 47.22
CA VAL A 203 25.05 20.16 45.83
C VAL A 203 23.53 20.32 45.75
N GLY A 204 22.79 19.67 46.67
CA GLY A 204 21.35 19.86 46.83
C GLY A 204 20.49 19.38 45.66
N GLY A 205 21.03 18.55 44.77
CA GLY A 205 20.32 18.04 43.60
C GLY A 205 19.47 16.80 43.90
N THR A 206 18.69 16.37 42.91
CA THR A 206 17.98 15.08 42.94
C THR A 206 18.70 14.06 42.06
N TYR A 207 19.06 12.91 42.62
CA TYR A 207 19.75 11.86 41.89
C TYR A 207 18.77 11.01 41.06
N TYR A 208 19.16 10.73 39.81
CA TYR A 208 18.44 9.78 38.95
C TYR A 208 19.44 8.76 38.40
N ALA A 209 19.18 7.47 38.64
CA ALA A 209 20.00 6.39 38.12
C ALA A 209 19.86 6.27 36.58
N ALA A 210 20.91 5.82 35.91
CA ALA A 210 20.90 5.57 34.47
C ALA A 210 19.75 4.62 34.04
N ASP A 211 19.17 4.88 32.87
CA ASP A 211 18.22 3.97 32.23
C ASP A 211 18.88 2.63 31.90
N ALA A 212 18.25 1.53 32.33
CA ALA A 212 18.69 0.19 31.99
C ALA A 212 18.72 -0.02 30.47
N SER A 213 19.79 -0.62 29.95
CA SER A 213 20.04 -0.76 28.49
C SER A 213 18.93 -1.50 27.72
N SER A 214 18.12 -2.31 28.42
CA SER A 214 16.91 -2.93 27.88
C SER A 214 15.84 -1.91 27.50
N LYS A 215 15.60 -0.87 28.33
CA LYS A 215 14.65 0.21 28.03
C LYS A 215 15.03 0.95 26.76
N ILE A 216 16.31 1.32 26.63
CA ILE A 216 16.86 2.06 25.48
C ILE A 216 16.68 1.22 24.21
N THR A 217 16.96 -0.09 24.29
CA THR A 217 16.71 -1.04 23.20
C THR A 217 15.23 -1.08 22.81
N SER A 218 14.30 -1.30 23.76
CA SER A 218 12.87 -1.42 23.44
C SER A 218 12.23 -0.11 22.98
N ALA A 219 12.73 1.05 23.43
CA ALA A 219 12.32 2.35 22.91
C ALA A 219 12.71 2.52 21.44
N LEU A 220 13.94 2.11 21.06
CA LEU A 220 14.42 2.12 19.68
C LEU A 220 13.65 1.11 18.80
N GLU A 221 13.44 -0.13 19.28
CA GLU A 221 12.65 -1.14 18.58
C GLU A 221 11.23 -0.64 18.28
N LYS A 222 10.57 -0.02 19.26
CA LYS A 222 9.24 0.58 19.09
C LYS A 222 9.26 1.73 18.08
N GLN A 223 10.22 2.64 18.18
CA GLN A 223 10.38 3.77 17.25
C GLN A 223 10.59 3.32 15.79
N ILE A 224 11.20 2.15 15.57
CA ILE A 224 11.39 1.54 14.25
C ILE A 224 10.13 0.79 13.78
N THR A 225 9.46 0.06 14.68
CA THR A 225 8.36 -0.85 14.33
C THR A 225 6.99 -0.18 14.19
N ASP A 226 6.64 0.82 15.02
CA ASP A 226 5.38 1.56 14.91
C ASP A 226 5.16 2.18 13.51
N PRO A 227 6.16 2.84 12.87
CA PRO A 227 6.08 3.29 11.49
C PRO A 227 5.79 2.18 10.46
N LEU A 228 6.49 1.04 10.58
CA LEU A 228 6.35 -0.09 9.67
C LEU A 228 4.95 -0.71 9.79
N GLN A 229 4.46 -0.86 11.02
CA GLN A 229 3.12 -1.40 11.29
C GLN A 229 2.01 -0.49 10.74
N SER A 230 2.19 0.84 10.82
CA SER A 230 1.28 1.82 10.21
C SER A 230 1.27 1.74 8.68
N GLN A 231 2.44 1.61 8.05
CA GLN A 231 2.56 1.41 6.60
C GLN A 231 1.93 0.08 6.14
N ILE A 232 2.18 -1.02 6.87
CA ILE A 232 1.56 -2.34 6.62
C ILE A 232 0.03 -2.23 6.66
N THR A 233 -0.52 -1.55 7.67
CA THR A 233 -1.97 -1.35 7.82
C THR A 233 -2.55 -0.56 6.64
N THR A 234 -1.86 0.50 6.21
CA THR A 234 -2.26 1.34 5.06
C THR A 234 -2.24 0.56 3.74
N LEU A 235 -1.22 -0.28 3.53
CA LEU A 235 -1.12 -1.16 2.36
C LEU A 235 -2.21 -2.25 2.35
N GLN A 236 -2.52 -2.85 3.51
CA GLN A 236 -3.61 -3.83 3.66
C GLN A 236 -4.99 -3.22 3.36
N THR A 237 -5.26 -2.00 3.84
CA THR A 237 -6.49 -1.28 3.50
C THR A 237 -6.56 -0.98 2.00
N SER A 238 -5.47 -0.48 1.42
CA SER A 238 -5.38 -0.16 -0.02
C SER A 238 -5.61 -1.40 -0.90
N LEU A 239 -5.01 -2.54 -0.55
CA LEU A 239 -5.20 -3.82 -1.23
C LEU A 239 -6.67 -4.26 -1.20
N THR A 240 -7.32 -4.14 -0.04
CA THR A 240 -8.74 -4.50 0.14
C THR A 240 -9.64 -3.62 -0.72
N THR A 241 -9.38 -2.31 -0.77
CA THR A 241 -10.11 -1.37 -1.65
C THR A 241 -9.94 -1.73 -3.12
N LEU A 242 -8.72 -2.02 -3.58
CA LEU A 242 -8.44 -2.40 -4.97
C LEU A 242 -9.09 -3.74 -5.36
N GLN A 243 -9.14 -4.71 -4.44
CA GLN A 243 -9.87 -5.97 -4.66
C GLN A 243 -11.37 -5.73 -4.84
N GLY A 244 -11.99 -4.88 -4.02
CA GLY A 244 -13.39 -4.48 -4.15
C GLY A 244 -13.68 -3.75 -5.46
N GLN A 245 -12.82 -2.80 -5.86
CA GLN A 245 -12.93 -2.11 -7.15
C GLN A 245 -12.79 -3.07 -8.34
N LYS A 246 -11.85 -4.02 -8.28
CA LYS A 246 -11.69 -5.03 -9.33
C LYS A 246 -12.96 -5.89 -9.47
N ALA A 247 -13.53 -6.37 -8.36
CA ALA A 247 -14.76 -7.16 -8.38
C ALA A 247 -15.95 -6.39 -8.98
N ALA A 248 -16.06 -5.09 -8.71
CA ALA A 248 -17.07 -4.22 -9.31
C ALA A 248 -16.87 -4.07 -10.84
N VAL A 249 -15.63 -3.90 -11.31
CA VAL A 249 -15.31 -3.82 -12.75
C VAL A 249 -15.54 -5.17 -13.45
N ASP A 250 -15.15 -6.30 -12.84
CA ASP A 250 -15.42 -7.64 -13.36
C ASP A 250 -16.95 -7.87 -13.53
N ALA A 251 -17.75 -7.45 -12.55
CA ALA A 251 -19.21 -7.54 -12.59
C ALA A 251 -19.83 -6.63 -13.67
N GLN A 252 -19.35 -5.40 -13.82
CA GLN A 252 -19.77 -4.49 -14.91
C GLN A 252 -19.42 -5.06 -16.29
N LEU A 253 -18.23 -5.64 -16.45
CA LEU A 253 -17.80 -6.28 -17.69
C LEU A 253 -18.66 -7.52 -18.00
N ALA A 254 -18.96 -8.37 -17.01
CA ALA A 254 -19.85 -9.50 -17.16
C ALA A 254 -21.27 -9.07 -17.58
N ALA A 255 -21.80 -7.99 -16.98
CA ALA A 255 -23.10 -7.42 -17.36
C ALA A 255 -23.10 -6.79 -18.77
N ALA A 256 -22.00 -6.15 -19.18
CA ALA A 256 -21.86 -5.56 -20.51
C ALA A 256 -21.69 -6.62 -21.63
N LEU A 257 -21.04 -7.75 -21.32
CA LEU A 257 -20.87 -8.88 -22.22
C LEU A 257 -22.08 -9.84 -22.24
N ALA A 258 -23.02 -9.70 -21.30
CA ALA A 258 -24.25 -10.50 -21.27
C ALA A 258 -25.05 -10.30 -22.58
N PRO A 259 -25.41 -11.38 -23.31
CA PRO A 259 -26.08 -11.26 -24.59
C PRO A 259 -27.48 -10.66 -24.42
N LYS A 260 -27.65 -9.40 -24.84
CA LYS A 260 -28.92 -8.66 -24.75
C LYS A 260 -30.07 -9.48 -25.36
N PRO A 261 -31.22 -9.64 -24.67
CA PRO A 261 -32.34 -10.42 -25.18
C PRO A 261 -32.81 -9.94 -26.55
N ARG A 262 -32.82 -10.85 -27.53
CA ARG A 262 -33.35 -10.61 -28.87
C ARG A 262 -34.65 -11.38 -29.03
N ALA A 263 -35.74 -10.65 -29.28
CA ALA A 263 -37.02 -11.26 -29.62
C ALA A 263 -36.87 -12.16 -30.85
N LEU A 264 -37.57 -13.31 -30.85
CA LEU A 264 -37.61 -14.21 -32.00
C LEU A 264 -38.15 -13.44 -33.22
N ALA A 265 -37.43 -13.47 -34.33
CA ALA A 265 -37.85 -12.91 -35.62
C ALA A 265 -37.50 -13.86 -36.78
N LEU A 266 -38.24 -13.73 -37.88
CA LEU A 266 -38.16 -14.61 -39.06
C LEU A 266 -38.19 -13.76 -40.33
N THR A 267 -37.13 -13.86 -41.14
CA THR A 267 -37.00 -13.20 -42.44
C THR A 267 -36.74 -14.25 -43.51
N LEU A 268 -37.41 -14.15 -44.66
CA LEU A 268 -37.14 -15.00 -45.83
C LEU A 268 -36.15 -14.30 -46.75
N SER A 269 -35.19 -15.05 -47.31
CA SER A 269 -34.23 -14.51 -48.28
C SER A 269 -34.91 -13.92 -49.53
N ALA A 270 -36.02 -14.52 -49.94
CA ALA A 270 -36.86 -14.07 -51.04
C ALA A 270 -38.35 -14.35 -50.75
N LYS A 271 -39.24 -13.53 -51.33
CA LYS A 271 -40.70 -13.75 -51.30
C LYS A 271 -41.18 -14.75 -52.36
N LYS A 272 -40.36 -15.07 -53.36
CA LYS A 272 -40.54 -16.11 -54.38
C LYS A 272 -39.30 -17.01 -54.37
N PHE A 273 -39.46 -18.34 -54.39
CA PHE A 273 -38.34 -19.29 -54.36
C PHE A 273 -38.73 -20.68 -54.87
N ASP A 274 -37.76 -21.48 -55.32
CA ASP A 274 -37.88 -22.94 -55.51
C ASP A 274 -37.44 -23.70 -54.24
N GLN A 275 -36.44 -23.16 -53.53
CA GLN A 275 -35.93 -23.62 -52.24
C GLN A 275 -35.95 -22.46 -51.23
N GLY A 276 -36.72 -22.60 -50.16
CA GLY A 276 -36.85 -21.54 -49.16
C GLY A 276 -35.60 -21.45 -48.28
N VAL A 277 -34.97 -20.28 -48.20
CA VAL A 277 -33.96 -20.00 -47.16
C VAL A 277 -34.54 -18.97 -46.19
N ALA A 278 -34.56 -19.33 -44.91
CA ALA A 278 -35.06 -18.50 -43.84
C ALA A 278 -33.94 -18.11 -42.88
N MET A 279 -33.81 -16.82 -42.57
CA MET A 279 -33.02 -16.34 -41.44
C MET A 279 -33.94 -16.23 -40.22
N VAL A 280 -33.56 -16.88 -39.14
CA VAL A 280 -34.20 -16.73 -37.82
C VAL A 280 -33.23 -16.01 -36.90
N THR A 281 -33.67 -14.98 -36.19
CA THR A 281 -32.87 -14.28 -35.18
C THR A 281 -33.57 -14.33 -33.83
N GLY A 282 -32.80 -14.20 -32.75
CA GLY A 282 -33.28 -14.34 -31.38
C GLY A 282 -32.15 -14.59 -30.39
N ASN A 283 -32.48 -15.05 -29.18
CA ASN A 283 -31.49 -15.38 -28.15
C ASN A 283 -30.56 -16.54 -28.60
N PRO A 284 -29.23 -16.40 -28.50
CA PRO A 284 -28.27 -17.50 -28.67
C PRO A 284 -28.65 -18.76 -27.87
N GLY A 285 -28.33 -19.94 -28.41
CA GLY A 285 -28.67 -21.23 -27.81
C GLY A 285 -30.13 -21.65 -27.95
N THR A 286 -31.04 -20.75 -28.35
CA THR A 286 -32.45 -21.11 -28.56
C THR A 286 -32.59 -22.12 -29.69
N THR A 287 -33.14 -23.30 -29.39
CA THR A 287 -33.55 -24.25 -30.42
C THR A 287 -34.85 -23.77 -31.05
N VAL A 288 -34.82 -23.58 -32.37
CA VAL A 288 -35.96 -23.18 -33.19
C VAL A 288 -36.34 -24.29 -34.17
N THR A 289 -37.63 -24.54 -34.34
CA THR A 289 -38.16 -25.39 -35.41
C THR A 289 -38.76 -24.50 -36.49
N VAL A 290 -38.18 -24.52 -37.69
CA VAL A 290 -38.70 -23.80 -38.86
C VAL A 290 -39.44 -24.76 -39.76
N ARG A 291 -40.65 -24.39 -40.18
CA ARG A 291 -41.55 -25.23 -41.00
C ARG A 291 -42.06 -24.45 -42.20
N ALA A 292 -42.18 -25.12 -43.34
CA ALA A 292 -42.92 -24.62 -44.49
C ALA A 292 -44.28 -25.32 -44.55
N ARG A 293 -45.38 -24.55 -44.56
CA ARG A 293 -46.75 -25.05 -44.58
C ARG A 293 -47.57 -24.50 -45.75
N LEU A 294 -48.40 -25.38 -46.31
CA LEU A 294 -49.48 -25.04 -47.24
C LEU A 294 -50.80 -24.75 -46.50
N SER A 295 -51.70 -24.06 -47.20
CA SER A 295 -53.12 -24.00 -46.79
C SER A 295 -53.72 -25.41 -46.75
N ALA A 296 -54.76 -25.61 -45.92
CA ALA A 296 -55.44 -26.91 -45.84
C ALA A 296 -56.07 -27.31 -47.19
N ALA A 297 -56.66 -26.36 -47.92
CA ALA A 297 -57.24 -26.59 -49.25
C ALA A 297 -56.17 -26.99 -50.28
N THR A 298 -55.02 -26.30 -50.31
CA THR A 298 -53.92 -26.62 -51.22
C THR A 298 -53.32 -28.00 -50.92
N ALA A 299 -53.08 -28.32 -49.64
CA ALA A 299 -52.56 -29.62 -49.23
C ALA A 299 -53.53 -30.76 -49.61
N LYS A 300 -54.84 -30.56 -49.41
CA LYS A 300 -55.90 -31.50 -49.83
C LYS A 300 -55.93 -31.69 -51.36
N LYS A 301 -55.86 -30.60 -52.14
CA LYS A 301 -55.82 -30.63 -53.62
C LYS A 301 -54.60 -31.41 -54.15
N LEU A 302 -53.45 -31.29 -53.47
CA LEU A 302 -52.20 -31.95 -53.83
C LEU A 302 -52.01 -33.36 -53.22
N LYS A 303 -52.93 -33.82 -52.36
CA LYS A 303 -52.86 -35.11 -51.65
C LYS A 303 -51.56 -35.30 -50.83
N ILE A 304 -51.08 -34.22 -50.19
CA ILE A 304 -49.88 -34.20 -49.33
C ILE A 304 -50.18 -33.60 -47.95
N ALA A 305 -49.24 -33.78 -47.01
CA ALA A 305 -49.32 -33.15 -45.69
C ALA A 305 -49.24 -31.62 -45.79
N ARG A 306 -49.85 -30.90 -44.84
CA ARG A 306 -49.77 -29.43 -44.79
C ARG A 306 -48.33 -28.94 -44.61
N THR A 307 -47.54 -29.60 -43.77
CA THR A 307 -46.11 -29.31 -43.59
C THR A 307 -45.31 -29.99 -44.70
N ILE A 308 -44.74 -29.19 -45.61
CA ILE A 308 -43.99 -29.66 -46.79
C ILE A 308 -42.47 -29.68 -46.56
N SER A 309 -41.98 -28.92 -45.58
CA SER A 309 -40.62 -28.96 -45.03
C SER A 309 -40.65 -28.64 -43.53
N SER A 310 -39.72 -29.21 -42.76
CA SER A 310 -39.54 -28.93 -41.33
C SER A 310 -38.08 -29.20 -40.95
N LYS A 311 -37.40 -28.22 -40.35
CA LYS A 311 -36.00 -28.32 -39.94
C LYS A 311 -35.80 -27.67 -38.56
N LYS A 312 -35.09 -28.36 -37.66
CA LYS A 312 -34.60 -27.78 -36.42
C LYS A 312 -33.28 -27.06 -36.70
N ALA A 313 -33.06 -25.95 -36.02
CA ALA A 313 -31.78 -25.24 -35.95
C ALA A 313 -31.60 -24.66 -34.54
N THR A 314 -30.37 -24.36 -34.16
CA THR A 314 -30.06 -23.63 -32.92
C THR A 314 -29.56 -22.24 -33.31
N ILE A 315 -30.09 -21.20 -32.68
CA ILE A 315 -29.60 -19.84 -32.85
C ILE A 315 -28.15 -19.77 -32.32
N ASN A 316 -27.22 -19.30 -33.15
CA ASN A 316 -25.80 -19.28 -32.84
C ASN A 316 -25.42 -18.15 -31.86
N ALA A 317 -24.13 -18.05 -31.53
CA ALA A 317 -23.59 -17.00 -30.65
C ALA A 317 -23.89 -15.58 -31.17
N ASP A 318 -23.91 -15.38 -32.49
CA ASP A 318 -24.20 -14.09 -33.12
C ASP A 318 -25.69 -13.70 -33.04
N GLY A 319 -26.55 -14.59 -32.51
CA GLY A 319 -27.99 -14.40 -32.38
C GLY A 319 -28.78 -14.63 -33.67
N ALA A 320 -28.26 -15.48 -34.58
CA ALA A 320 -28.90 -15.83 -35.85
C ALA A 320 -28.82 -17.33 -36.19
N ALA A 321 -29.66 -17.79 -37.11
CA ALA A 321 -29.57 -19.09 -37.77
C ALA A 321 -30.11 -19.01 -39.21
N LEU A 322 -29.36 -19.54 -40.18
CA LEU A 322 -29.82 -19.73 -41.56
C LEU A 322 -30.36 -21.14 -41.73
N VAL A 323 -31.59 -21.25 -42.25
CA VAL A 323 -32.33 -22.52 -42.34
C VAL A 323 -32.83 -22.75 -43.76
N ASN A 324 -32.13 -23.63 -44.48
CA ASN A 324 -32.53 -24.09 -45.80
C ASN A 324 -33.67 -25.12 -45.67
N LEU A 325 -34.84 -24.79 -46.21
CA LEU A 325 -36.10 -25.53 -46.15
C LEU A 325 -36.30 -26.34 -47.44
N GLY A 326 -35.51 -27.40 -47.59
CA GLY A 326 -35.70 -28.38 -48.67
C GLY A 326 -37.07 -29.07 -48.56
N LEU A 327 -37.77 -29.21 -49.68
CA LEU A 327 -39.05 -29.92 -49.76
C LEU A 327 -38.86 -31.42 -49.46
N THR A 328 -39.81 -32.04 -48.76
CA THR A 328 -39.86 -33.51 -48.71
C THR A 328 -40.07 -34.09 -50.12
N ALA A 329 -39.50 -35.25 -50.44
CA ALA A 329 -39.58 -35.84 -51.78
C ALA A 329 -41.02 -36.08 -52.27
N LYS A 330 -41.97 -36.34 -51.35
CA LYS A 330 -43.40 -36.43 -51.68
C LYS A 330 -44.03 -35.06 -51.97
N ALA A 331 -43.63 -34.00 -51.27
CA ALA A 331 -44.09 -32.65 -51.56
C ALA A 331 -43.55 -32.15 -52.90
N ALA A 332 -42.24 -32.30 -53.17
CA ALA A 332 -41.62 -31.95 -54.45
C ALA A 332 -42.37 -32.59 -55.64
N LYS A 333 -42.45 -33.93 -55.68
CA LYS A 333 -43.16 -34.67 -56.76
C LYS A 333 -44.63 -34.31 -56.95
N ALA A 334 -45.30 -33.74 -55.94
CA ALA A 334 -46.70 -33.29 -56.03
C ALA A 334 -46.81 -31.83 -56.49
N ILE A 335 -45.85 -30.99 -56.13
CA ILE A 335 -45.80 -29.56 -56.45
C ILE A 335 -45.32 -29.34 -57.88
N ASP A 336 -44.26 -30.05 -58.30
CA ASP A 336 -43.69 -30.01 -59.66
C ASP A 336 -44.73 -30.46 -60.72
N LYS A 337 -45.71 -31.28 -60.32
CA LYS A 337 -46.85 -31.68 -61.14
C LYS A 337 -48.00 -30.67 -61.18
N HIS A 338 -47.99 -29.65 -60.31
CA HIS A 338 -49.11 -28.71 -60.22
C HIS A 338 -49.06 -27.65 -61.32
N ARG A 339 -47.88 -27.05 -61.54
CA ARG A 339 -47.54 -25.89 -62.41
C ARG A 339 -47.84 -24.47 -61.89
N PRO A 340 -48.98 -24.11 -61.27
CA PRO A 340 -49.12 -22.79 -60.64
C PRO A 340 -48.30 -22.63 -59.37
N SER A 341 -47.69 -21.45 -59.21
CA SER A 341 -46.96 -21.07 -58.01
C SER A 341 -47.84 -21.09 -56.75
N LEU A 342 -47.32 -21.63 -55.64
CA LEU A 342 -48.08 -21.89 -54.42
C LEU A 342 -47.74 -20.92 -53.30
N LYS A 343 -48.75 -20.24 -52.71
CA LYS A 343 -48.56 -19.49 -51.46
C LYS A 343 -48.23 -20.46 -50.31
N VAL A 344 -47.15 -20.17 -49.60
CA VAL A 344 -46.64 -20.95 -48.45
C VAL A 344 -46.47 -20.04 -47.24
N THR A 345 -46.86 -20.53 -46.06
CA THR A 345 -46.53 -19.89 -44.78
C THR A 345 -45.32 -20.59 -44.21
N ILE A 346 -44.28 -19.82 -43.88
CA ILE A 346 -43.14 -20.28 -43.10
C ILE A 346 -43.39 -19.88 -41.65
N ASP A 347 -43.25 -20.83 -40.71
CA ASP A 347 -43.26 -20.56 -39.27
C ASP A 347 -41.93 -20.92 -38.63
N ALA A 348 -41.47 -20.09 -37.71
CA ALA A 348 -40.37 -20.38 -36.79
C ALA A 348 -40.93 -20.42 -35.37
N VAL A 349 -40.72 -21.54 -34.68
CA VAL A 349 -41.25 -21.79 -33.34
C VAL A 349 -40.09 -22.07 -32.38
N GLY A 350 -39.99 -21.31 -31.28
CA GLY A 350 -38.95 -21.49 -30.25
C GLY A 350 -39.16 -20.54 -29.07
N GLY A 351 -38.73 -20.94 -27.87
CA GLY A 351 -38.87 -20.12 -26.66
C GLY A 351 -40.32 -19.72 -26.32
N GLY A 352 -41.29 -20.61 -26.58
CA GLY A 352 -42.73 -20.33 -26.44
C GLY A 352 -43.35 -19.43 -27.51
N VAL A 353 -42.53 -18.75 -28.33
CA VAL A 353 -42.99 -17.83 -29.37
C VAL A 353 -43.08 -18.52 -30.73
N THR A 354 -44.09 -18.13 -31.52
CA THR A 354 -44.16 -18.42 -32.96
C THR A 354 -44.08 -17.13 -33.75
N LYS A 355 -43.23 -17.07 -34.78
CA LYS A 355 -43.25 -16.04 -35.82
C LYS A 355 -43.58 -16.66 -37.17
N THR A 356 -44.24 -15.90 -38.03
CA THR A 356 -44.65 -16.33 -39.37
C THR A 356 -44.21 -15.35 -40.44
N ALA A 357 -43.92 -15.88 -41.63
CA ALA A 357 -43.69 -15.13 -42.85
C ALA A 357 -44.42 -15.83 -44.01
N THR A 358 -44.83 -15.10 -45.03
CA THR A 358 -45.51 -15.67 -46.21
C THR A 358 -44.63 -15.52 -47.44
N GLY A 359 -44.44 -16.63 -48.15
CA GLY A 359 -43.71 -16.70 -49.42
C GLY A 359 -44.55 -17.36 -50.51
N THR A 360 -43.95 -17.47 -51.69
CA THR A 360 -44.53 -18.13 -52.86
C THR A 360 -43.51 -19.12 -53.42
N LEU A 361 -43.89 -20.39 -53.48
CA LEU A 361 -43.09 -21.45 -54.08
C LEU A 361 -43.32 -21.45 -55.60
N THR A 362 -42.26 -21.30 -56.38
CA THR A 362 -42.28 -21.12 -57.85
C THR A 362 -41.52 -22.26 -58.51
N ARG A 363 -42.18 -23.41 -58.65
CA ARG A 363 -41.62 -24.69 -59.05
C ARG A 363 -42.57 -25.41 -60.01
#